data_AF-A0A4V1ZRE2-F1
#
_entry.id   AF-A0A4V1ZRE2-F1
#
_cell.length_a   1.000
_cell.length_b   1.000
_cell.length_c   1.000
_cell.angle_alpha   90.00
_cell.angle_beta   90.00
_cell.angle_gamma   90.00
#
_symmetry.space_group_name_H-M   'P 1'
#
loop_
_entity.id
_entity.type
_entity.pdbx_description
1 polymer ?
#
loop_
_entity_poly.entity_id
_entity_poly.type
_entity_poly.pdbx_seq_one_letter_code
_entity_poly.pdbx_strand_id
1 'polypeptide(L)'
;MTDMENMRVKPWEVQVAGYGYSQTPYFEASRGKAIASAWGSPAFEGMSFKDFLKIVRCARAEPSERYGERFTISGRAARYISHNRQYVQFVWEGGDVVLNTHPLDIDQPEARRGTPYYERASIAA
;
A
#
# COMPACT_ATOMS: atom_id res chain seq x y z
N MET A 1 20.24 -7.75 10.84
CA MET A 1 19.23 -8.69 11.35
C MET A 1 18.21 -7.89 12.17
N THR A 2 17.03 -7.47 11.68
CA THR A 2 16.58 -7.16 10.32
C THR A 2 15.61 -6.00 10.51
N ASP A 3 15.93 -4.79 10.03
CA ASP A 3 15.20 -3.55 10.32
C ASP A 3 13.69 -3.55 9.97
N MET A 4 13.21 -4.60 9.30
CA MET A 4 11.80 -4.82 9.00
C MET A 4 10.98 -5.40 10.17
N GLU A 5 11.61 -5.92 11.23
CA GLU A 5 10.89 -6.57 12.35
C GLU A 5 9.94 -5.63 13.09
N ASN A 6 10.20 -4.32 13.06
CA ASN A 6 9.34 -3.32 13.72
C ASN A 6 8.20 -2.80 12.83
N MET A 7 8.10 -3.24 11.58
CA MET A 7 7.02 -2.79 10.70
C MET A 7 5.77 -3.65 10.86
N ARG A 8 4.70 -3.04 11.35
CA ARG A 8 3.44 -3.75 11.61
C ARG A 8 2.66 -4.03 10.34
N VAL A 9 2.72 -3.10 9.39
CA VAL A 9 2.02 -3.19 8.11
C VAL A 9 2.70 -4.22 7.22
N LYS A 10 1.88 -5.01 6.52
CA LYS A 10 2.26 -6.10 5.64
C LYS A 10 1.42 -6.03 4.36
N PRO A 11 1.96 -6.40 3.18
CA PRO A 11 1.17 -6.46 1.96
C PRO A 11 0.32 -7.73 1.93
N TRP A 12 -0.95 -7.58 1.55
CA TRP A 12 -1.91 -8.68 1.44
C TRP A 12 -2.59 -8.65 0.09
N GLU A 13 -2.58 -9.78 -0.61
CA GLU A 13 -3.38 -9.98 -1.81
C GLU A 13 -4.74 -10.53 -1.39
N VAL A 14 -5.81 -9.79 -1.69
CA VAL A 14 -7.18 -10.21 -1.42
C VAL A 14 -7.87 -10.49 -2.75
N GLN A 15 -8.34 -11.73 -2.91
CA GLN A 15 -9.08 -12.19 -4.07
C GLN A 15 -10.50 -12.56 -3.66
N VAL A 16 -11.49 -12.10 -4.41
CA VAL A 16 -12.90 -12.42 -4.18
C VAL A 16 -13.43 -13.13 -5.42
N ALA A 17 -13.85 -14.39 -5.28
CA ALA A 17 -14.29 -15.19 -6.41
C ALA A 17 -15.46 -14.50 -7.15
N GLY A 18 -15.32 -14.33 -8.47
CA GLY A 18 -16.30 -13.66 -9.33
C GLY A 18 -16.13 -12.14 -9.49
N TYR A 19 -15.18 -11.50 -8.78
CA TYR A 19 -15.01 -10.04 -8.78
C TYR A 19 -13.64 -9.57 -9.29
N GLY A 20 -12.86 -10.45 -9.91
CA GLY A 20 -11.51 -10.15 -10.39
C GLY A 20 -10.47 -10.02 -9.27
N TYR A 21 -9.22 -9.77 -9.66
CA TYR A 21 -8.11 -9.56 -8.73
C TYR A 21 -7.93 -8.08 -8.44
N SER A 22 -7.67 -7.72 -7.18
CA SER A 22 -7.12 -6.40 -6.88
C SER A 22 -5.72 -6.32 -7.46
N GLN A 23 -5.49 -5.42 -8.42
CA GLN A 23 -4.15 -5.20 -8.98
C GLN A 23 -3.18 -4.58 -7.97
N THR A 24 -3.69 -4.05 -6.85
CA THR A 24 -2.89 -3.43 -5.80
C THR A 24 -3.08 -4.18 -4.48
N PRO A 25 -1.99 -4.53 -3.77
CA PRO A 25 -2.08 -5.18 -2.48
C PRO A 25 -2.69 -4.24 -1.41
N TYR A 26 -3.38 -4.84 -0.45
CA TYR A 26 -3.83 -4.18 0.76
C TYR A 26 -2.69 -4.14 1.77
N PHE A 27 -2.31 -2.95 2.21
CA PHE A 27 -1.24 -2.77 3.19
C PHE A 27 -1.84 -2.65 4.59
N GLU A 28 -1.86 -3.75 5.33
CA GLU A 28 -2.57 -3.86 6.60
C GLU A 28 -1.77 -4.65 7.65
N ALA A 29 -2.05 -4.41 8.93
CA ALA A 29 -1.35 -5.07 10.03
C ALA A 29 -1.59 -6.58 10.11
N SER A 30 -2.74 -7.04 9.60
CA SER A 30 -3.15 -8.44 9.66
C SER A 30 -4.01 -8.84 8.47
N ARG A 31 -4.06 -10.16 8.23
CA ARG A 31 -4.95 -10.78 7.24
C ARG A 31 -6.41 -10.39 7.45
N GLY A 32 -6.86 -10.36 8.71
CA GLY A 32 -8.23 -10.01 9.07
C GLY A 32 -8.57 -8.57 8.73
N LYS A 33 -7.65 -7.63 9.02
CA LYS A 33 -7.82 -6.22 8.62
C LYS A 33 -7.88 -6.08 7.10
N ALA A 34 -7.01 -6.75 6.34
CA ALA A 34 -7.05 -6.74 4.88
C ALA A 34 -8.39 -7.23 4.30
N ILE A 35 -8.94 -8.33 4.83
CA ILE A 35 -10.25 -8.85 4.42
C ILE A 35 -11.36 -7.85 4.76
N ALA A 36 -11.32 -7.23 5.94
CA ALA A 36 -12.30 -6.23 6.36
C ALA A 36 -12.24 -4.95 5.49
N SER A 37 -11.03 -4.48 5.16
CA SER A 37 -10.83 -3.35 4.26
C SER A 37 -11.36 -3.64 2.85
N ALA A 38 -11.14 -4.86 2.34
CA ALA A 38 -11.71 -5.29 1.06
C ALA A 38 -13.24 -5.39 1.10
N TRP A 39 -13.81 -5.87 2.20
CA TRP A 39 -15.27 -5.94 2.40
C TRP A 39 -15.96 -4.58 2.31
N GLY A 40 -15.28 -3.51 2.74
CA GLY A 40 -15.80 -2.13 2.65
C GLY A 40 -15.98 -1.59 1.22
N SER A 41 -15.67 -2.37 0.19
CA SER A 41 -15.89 -1.99 -1.20
C SER A 41 -17.38 -1.92 -1.56
N PRO A 42 -17.84 -0.87 -2.28
CA PRO A 42 -19.22 -0.78 -2.78
C PRO A 42 -19.65 -1.97 -3.65
N ALA A 43 -18.69 -2.69 -4.25
CA ALA A 43 -18.95 -3.89 -5.04
C ALA A 43 -19.68 -5.00 -4.25
N PHE A 44 -19.70 -4.92 -2.91
CA PHE A 44 -20.27 -5.94 -2.05
C PHE A 44 -21.46 -5.47 -1.20
N GLU A 45 -22.01 -4.27 -1.43
CA GLU A 45 -23.11 -3.70 -0.63
C GLU A 45 -24.36 -4.59 -0.51
N GLY A 46 -24.63 -5.44 -1.51
CA GLY A 46 -25.75 -6.38 -1.51
C GLY A 46 -25.46 -7.76 -0.90
N MET A 47 -24.24 -8.01 -0.43
CA MET A 47 -23.82 -9.30 0.10
C MET A 47 -23.84 -9.28 1.64
N SER A 48 -23.97 -10.44 2.28
CA SER A 48 -23.70 -10.52 3.73
C SER A 48 -22.20 -10.73 3.97
N PHE A 49 -21.66 -10.22 5.07
CA PHE A 49 -20.26 -10.48 5.42
C PHE A 49 -19.96 -11.99 5.54
N LYS A 50 -20.93 -12.78 6.00
CA LYS A 50 -20.81 -14.25 6.09
C LYS A 50 -20.65 -14.88 4.70
N ASP A 51 -21.37 -14.40 3.69
CA ASP A 51 -21.26 -14.93 2.33
C ASP A 51 -19.96 -14.48 1.66
N PHE A 52 -19.53 -13.25 1.92
CA PHE A 52 -18.23 -12.75 1.50
C PHE A 52 -17.07 -13.61 2.02
N LEU A 53 -17.10 -13.98 3.30
CA LEU A 53 -16.07 -14.84 3.90
C LEU A 53 -15.96 -16.23 3.24
N LYS A 54 -17.02 -16.73 2.60
CA LYS A 54 -16.99 -18.01 1.88
C LYS A 54 -16.17 -17.91 0.59
N ILE A 55 -16.24 -16.76 -0.09
CA ILE A 55 -15.68 -16.55 -1.43
C ILE A 55 -14.38 -15.75 -1.44
N VAL A 56 -14.01 -15.13 -0.32
CA VAL A 56 -12.74 -14.39 -0.19
C VAL A 56 -11.56 -15.33 0.08
N ARG A 57 -10.43 -15.00 -0.53
CA ARG A 57 -9.12 -15.57 -0.27
C ARG A 57 -8.16 -14.42 0.00
N CYS A 58 -7.22 -14.64 0.92
CA CYS A 58 -6.24 -13.64 1.28
C CYS A 58 -4.91 -14.31 1.60
N ALA A 59 -3.87 -13.88 0.91
CA ALA A 59 -2.50 -14.36 1.02
C ALA A 59 -1.52 -13.19 1.23
N ARG A 60 -0.29 -13.50 1.63
CA ARG A 60 0.77 -12.50 1.68
C ARG A 60 1.15 -12.12 0.25
N ALA A 61 1.10 -10.84 -0.08
CA ALA A 61 1.56 -10.34 -1.36
C ALA A 61 3.09 -10.15 -1.34
N GLU A 62 3.70 -10.17 -2.52
CA GLU A 62 5.11 -9.82 -2.67
C GLU A 62 5.28 -8.30 -2.49
N PRO A 63 6.17 -7.84 -1.58
CA PRO A 63 6.45 -6.43 -1.43
C PRO A 63 7.20 -5.87 -2.65
N SER A 64 7.04 -4.56 -2.93
CA SER A 64 7.92 -3.88 -3.89
C SER A 64 9.37 -3.85 -3.39
N GLU A 65 10.34 -3.69 -4.27
CA GLU A 65 11.78 -3.62 -3.94
C GLU A 65 12.11 -2.62 -2.82
N ARG A 66 11.43 -1.46 -2.79
CA ARG A 66 11.66 -0.39 -1.81
C ARG A 66 10.85 -0.54 -0.53
N TYR A 67 10.06 -1.60 -0.39
CA TYR A 67 9.18 -1.78 0.75
C TYR A 67 9.97 -1.83 2.06
N GLY A 68 9.55 -1.02 3.03
CA GLY A 68 10.20 -0.91 4.33
C GLY A 68 11.46 -0.03 4.36
N GLU A 69 11.87 0.54 3.22
CA GLU A 69 12.99 1.48 3.13
C GLU A 69 12.76 2.68 4.04
N ARG A 70 13.76 3.03 4.87
CA ARG A 70 13.68 4.14 5.81
C ARG A 70 13.90 5.47 5.10
N PHE A 71 13.17 6.49 5.55
CA PHE A 71 13.42 7.89 5.20
C PHE A 71 12.82 8.79 6.28
N THR A 72 12.94 10.10 6.08
CA THR A 72 12.41 11.11 7.01
C THR A 72 11.45 12.03 6.28
N ILE A 73 10.37 12.40 6.98
CA ILE A 73 9.39 13.39 6.55
C ILE A 73 9.37 14.46 7.64
N SER A 74 9.75 15.69 7.29
CA SER A 74 9.86 16.81 8.25
C SER A 74 10.65 16.44 9.53
N GLY A 75 11.77 15.72 9.37
CA GLY A 75 12.62 15.27 10.48
C GLY A 75 12.12 14.08 11.29
N ARG A 76 10.97 13.47 10.95
CA ARG A 76 10.43 12.29 11.62
C ARG A 76 10.65 11.03 10.78
N ALA A 77 11.12 9.95 11.43
CA ALA A 77 11.40 8.67 10.78
C ALA A 77 10.13 7.97 10.28
N ALA A 78 10.16 7.58 9.01
CA ALA A 78 9.10 6.92 8.26
C ALA A 78 9.66 5.74 7.45
N ARG A 79 8.76 4.87 6.99
CA ARG A 79 9.09 3.72 6.13
C ARG A 79 8.21 3.68 4.89
N TYR A 80 8.83 3.33 3.77
CA TYR A 80 8.16 3.25 2.47
C TYR A 80 7.23 2.05 2.41
N ILE A 81 6.04 2.26 1.85
CA ILE A 81 5.06 1.20 1.62
C ILE A 81 4.85 0.99 0.12
N SER A 82 4.44 2.05 -0.58
CA SER A 82 4.11 2.03 -2.00
C SER A 82 3.96 3.47 -2.50
N HIS A 83 3.28 3.66 -3.62
CA HIS A 83 2.88 4.95 -4.15
C HIS A 83 1.48 4.86 -4.76
N ASN A 84 0.78 5.99 -4.77
CA ASN A 84 -0.51 6.13 -5.45
C ASN A 84 -0.52 7.42 -6.29
N ARG A 85 -0.32 7.27 -7.60
CA ARG A 85 -0.20 8.40 -8.54
C ARG A 85 0.91 9.36 -8.10
N GLN A 86 0.55 10.46 -7.43
CA GLN A 86 1.43 11.57 -7.06
C GLN A 86 2.01 11.46 -5.65
N TYR A 87 1.49 10.58 -4.79
CA TYR A 87 1.95 10.50 -3.40
C TYR A 87 2.76 9.23 -3.13
N VAL A 88 3.69 9.37 -2.20
CA VAL A 88 4.39 8.25 -1.57
C VAL A 88 3.55 7.77 -0.40
N GLN A 89 3.30 6.47 -0.35
CA GLN A 89 2.63 5.82 0.77
C GLN A 89 3.66 5.37 1.79
N PHE A 90 3.43 5.68 3.05
CA PHE A 90 4.38 5.43 4.13
C PHE A 90 3.70 5.06 5.43
N VAL A 91 4.49 4.57 6.40
CA VAL A 91 4.08 4.44 7.80
C VAL A 91 5.11 5.13 8.69
N TRP A 92 4.67 5.72 9.79
CA TRP A 92 5.59 6.10 10.86
C TRP A 92 6.23 4.85 11.47
N GLU A 93 7.46 4.95 11.97
CA GLU A 93 8.08 3.82 12.68
C GLU A 93 7.21 3.34 13.85
N GLY A 94 6.97 2.03 13.92
CA GLY A 94 6.09 1.39 14.91
C GLY A 94 4.59 1.57 14.67
N GLY A 95 4.19 2.39 13.68
CA GLY A 95 2.80 2.60 13.30
C GLY A 95 2.20 1.46 12.48
N ASP A 96 0.87 1.44 12.39
CA ASP A 96 0.11 0.49 11.57
C ASP A 96 -0.86 1.16 10.59
N VAL A 97 -0.80 2.49 10.46
CA VAL A 97 -1.63 3.29 9.56
C VAL A 97 -0.80 3.75 8.38
N VAL A 98 -1.26 3.43 7.16
CA VAL A 98 -0.66 3.92 5.92
C VAL A 98 -1.12 5.34 5.65
N LEU A 99 -0.16 6.24 5.42
CA LEU A 99 -0.35 7.65 5.16
C LEU A 99 0.25 8.01 3.80
N ASN A 100 -0.19 9.14 3.25
CA ASN A 100 0.33 9.69 2.00
C ASN A 100 1.18 10.93 2.29
N THR A 101 2.31 11.08 1.60
CA THR A 101 3.10 12.31 1.61
C THR A 101 3.49 12.71 0.19
N HIS A 102 3.68 14.01 -0.04
CA HIS A 102 4.19 14.48 -1.32
C HIS A 102 5.69 14.15 -1.42
N PRO A 103 6.21 13.74 -2.59
CA PRO A 103 7.64 13.40 -2.73
C PRO A 103 8.60 14.53 -2.33
N LEU A 104 8.18 15.79 -2.45
CA LEU A 104 8.99 16.96 -2.04
C LEU A 104 9.08 17.16 -0.53
N ASP A 105 8.22 16.51 0.26
CA ASP A 105 8.21 16.62 1.72
C ASP A 105 9.15 15.58 2.38
N ILE A 106 9.79 14.73 1.56
CA ILE A 106 10.72 13.69 1.98
C ILE A 106 12.15 14.24 1.90
N ASP A 107 12.96 13.97 2.91
CA ASP A 107 14.39 14.28 2.85
C ASP A 107 15.05 13.49 1.71
N GLN A 108 15.83 14.19 0.89
CA GLN A 108 16.33 13.70 -0.41
C GLN A 108 15.21 13.46 -1.44
N PRO A 109 14.46 14.51 -1.82
CA PRO A 109 13.30 14.39 -2.70
C PRO A 109 13.69 13.86 -4.10
N GLU A 110 14.90 14.14 -4.57
CA GLU A 110 15.38 13.72 -5.90
C GLU A 110 15.59 12.21 -6.03
N ALA A 111 16.03 11.52 -4.97
CA ALA A 111 16.14 10.05 -4.93
C ALA A 111 14.77 9.35 -4.83
N ARG A 112 13.72 10.13 -4.64
CA ARG A 112 12.32 9.70 -4.57
C ARG A 112 11.51 10.14 -5.81
N ARG A 113 12.11 10.96 -6.69
CA ARG A 113 11.57 11.24 -8.03
C ARG A 113 11.72 9.98 -8.90
N GLY A 114 10.61 9.51 -9.45
CA GLY A 114 10.47 8.18 -10.07
C GLY A 114 9.08 7.57 -9.86
N THR A 115 8.32 8.12 -8.92
CA THR A 115 6.85 8.12 -8.97
C THR A 115 6.40 9.14 -10.04
N PRO A 116 5.49 8.80 -10.96
CA PRO A 116 5.34 9.52 -12.23
C PRO A 116 4.72 10.91 -11.99
N TYR A 117 5.58 11.93 -11.93
CA TYR A 117 5.12 13.32 -11.89
C TYR A 117 4.75 13.85 -13.28
N TYR A 118 5.33 13.31 -14.34
CA TYR A 118 4.89 13.39 -15.72
C TYR A 118 5.58 12.22 -16.43
N GLU A 119 4.83 11.23 -16.95
CA GLU A 119 5.26 10.75 -18.26
C GLU A 119 5.10 11.99 -19.14
N ARG A 120 6.20 12.67 -19.46
CA ARG A 120 6.18 13.59 -20.60
C ARG A 120 5.71 12.69 -21.74
N ALA A 121 4.46 12.85 -22.15
CA ALA A 121 4.00 12.33 -23.42
C ALA A 121 5.03 12.84 -24.42
N SER A 122 5.89 11.95 -24.89
CA SER A 122 6.75 12.23 -26.02
C SER A 122 5.82 12.43 -27.18
N ILE A 123 5.47 13.69 -27.43
CA ILE A 123 4.90 14.12 -28.70
C ILE A 123 6.04 13.87 -29.69
N ALA A 124 5.95 12.74 -30.40
CA ALA A 124 6.75 12.50 -31.57
C ALA A 124 6.39 13.57 -32.59
N ALA A 125 7.39 14.37 -32.97
CA ALA A 125 7.33 15.29 -34.10
C ALA A 125 7.63 14.54 -35.40
#